data_AF-A0A1F7Y0J8-F1
#
_entry.id   AF-A0A1F7Y0J8-F1
#
_cell.length_a   1.000
_cell.length_b   1.000
_cell.length_c   1.000
_cell.angle_alpha   90.00
_cell.angle_beta   90.00
_cell.angle_gamma   90.00
#
_symmetry.space_group_name_H-M   'P 1'
#
loop_
_entity.id
_entity.type
_entity.pdbx_description
1 polymer ?
#
loop_
_entity_poly.entity_id
_entity_poly.type
_entity_poly.pdbx_seq_one_letter_code
_entity_poly.pdbx_strand_id
1 'polypeptide(L)'
;MGHKLRIYLKDKSFIDFFYATKARKVRFAIHLERSHLDNSVYRIDNVPDLKWNKVKTFPIRFHSGKYNKVEAPPFKVEDFDLETVLREFLTFTQSKIIQKG
;
A
#
# COMPACT_ATOMS: atom_id res chain seq x y z
N MET A 1 -1.56 -11.07 15.30
CA MET A 1 -2.00 -12.05 14.28
C MET A 1 -3.06 -11.41 13.41
N GLY A 2 -3.03 -11.66 12.11
CA GLY A 2 -3.84 -11.03 11.08
C GLY A 2 -3.91 -11.92 9.85
N HIS A 3 -4.58 -11.49 8.79
CA HIS A 3 -4.70 -12.24 7.54
C HIS A 3 -3.97 -11.51 6.41
N LYS A 4 -3.52 -12.28 5.42
CA LYS A 4 -2.89 -11.78 4.21
C LYS A 4 -3.57 -12.36 2.97
N LEU A 5 -3.91 -11.50 2.02
CA LEU A 5 -4.31 -11.83 0.66
C LEU A 5 -3.16 -11.46 -0.28
N ARG A 6 -2.80 -12.34 -1.23
CA ARG A 6 -1.88 -12.02 -2.32
C ARG A 6 -2.59 -12.08 -3.66
N ILE A 7 -2.42 -11.05 -4.48
CA ILE A 7 -2.93 -10.96 -5.85
C ILE A 7 -1.73 -10.97 -6.80
N TYR A 8 -1.69 -11.93 -7.73
CA TYR A 8 -0.68 -11.98 -8.78
C TYR A 8 -1.17 -11.23 -10.02
N LEU A 9 -0.30 -10.43 -10.63
CA LEU A 9 -0.60 -9.60 -11.79
C LEU A 9 0.06 -10.19 -13.06
N LYS A 10 -0.45 -9.81 -14.24
CA LYS A 10 -0.02 -10.38 -15.53
C LYS A 10 1.46 -10.13 -15.87
N ASP A 11 2.05 -9.05 -15.34
CA ASP A 11 3.46 -8.68 -15.51
C ASP A 11 4.38 -9.33 -14.45
N LYS A 12 3.85 -10.31 -13.70
CA LYS A 12 4.52 -11.04 -12.61
C LYS A 12 4.77 -10.21 -11.35
N SER A 13 4.29 -8.96 -11.28
CA SER A 13 4.20 -8.24 -10.02
C SER A 13 3.13 -8.86 -9.12
N PHE A 14 3.15 -8.51 -7.83
CA PHE A 14 2.12 -8.94 -6.90
C PHE A 14 1.73 -7.86 -5.91
N ILE A 15 0.49 -7.93 -5.44
CA ILE A 15 -0.03 -7.12 -4.34
C ILE A 15 -0.18 -8.01 -3.12
N ASP A 16 0.44 -7.65 -2.01
CA ASP A 16 0.14 -8.19 -0.69
C ASP A 16 -0.77 -7.21 0.06
N PHE A 17 -1.93 -7.69 0.50
CA PHE A 17 -2.81 -6.97 1.42
C PHE A 17 -2.85 -7.72 2.76
N PHE A 18 -2.40 -7.06 3.82
CA PHE A 18 -2.44 -7.55 5.19
C PHE A 18 -3.31 -6.66 6.07
N TYR A 19 -4.06 -7.27 6.99
CA TYR A 19 -4.73 -6.57 8.08
C TYR A 19 -4.65 -7.35 9.40
N ALA A 20 -4.59 -6.63 10.52
CA ALA A 20 -4.57 -7.22 11.85
C ALA A 20 -5.99 -7.47 12.38
N THR A 21 -6.24 -8.65 12.94
CA THR A 21 -7.56 -9.01 13.50
C THR A 21 -7.68 -8.79 15.00
N LYS A 22 -6.55 -8.65 15.71
CA LYS A 22 -6.50 -8.55 17.18
C LYS A 22 -5.96 -7.21 17.69
N ALA A 23 -5.91 -6.18 16.84
CA ALA A 23 -5.36 -4.88 17.21
C ALA A 23 -6.46 -3.97 17.81
N ARG A 24 -6.11 -3.15 18.80
CA ARG A 24 -7.03 -2.15 19.40
C ARG A 24 -7.47 -1.06 18.42
N LYS A 25 -6.68 -0.84 17.36
CA LYS A 25 -6.97 0.07 16.24
C LYS A 25 -6.77 -0.71 14.95
N VAL A 26 -7.50 -0.35 13.91
CA VAL A 26 -7.29 -0.94 12.56
C VAL A 26 -5.82 -0.79 12.18
N ARG A 27 -5.19 -1.92 11.81
CA ARG A 27 -3.82 -1.94 11.28
C ARG A 27 -3.78 -2.72 9.99
N PHE A 28 -3.15 -2.15 8.98
CA PHE A 28 -3.05 -2.77 7.66
C PHE A 28 -1.75 -2.40 6.96
N ALA A 29 -1.43 -3.16 5.92
CA ALA A 29 -0.43 -2.83 4.93
C ALA A 29 -0.87 -3.35 3.56
N ILE A 30 -0.73 -2.53 2.52
CA ILE A 30 -0.88 -2.95 1.12
C ILE A 30 0.45 -2.68 0.42
N HIS A 31 1.01 -3.67 -0.26
CA HIS A 31 2.30 -3.60 -0.92
C HIS A 31 2.21 -4.13 -2.35
N LEU A 32 2.47 -3.27 -3.33
CA LEU A 32 2.76 -3.65 -4.72
C LEU A 32 4.27 -3.87 -4.85
N GLU A 33 4.66 -5.13 -5.00
CA GLU A 33 6.02 -5.55 -5.31
C GLU A 33 6.15 -5.72 -6.83
N ARG A 34 7.03 -4.93 -7.42
CA ARG A 34 7.34 -4.96 -8.86
C ARG A 34 8.80 -4.61 -9.15
N SER A 35 9.67 -4.78 -8.15
CA SER A 35 11.10 -4.48 -8.29
C SER A 35 11.78 -5.27 -9.40
N HIS A 36 11.26 -6.44 -9.76
CA HIS A 36 11.75 -7.24 -10.89
C HIS A 36 11.59 -6.57 -12.26
N LEU A 37 10.73 -5.54 -12.38
CA LEU A 37 10.57 -4.77 -13.63
C LEU A 37 11.50 -3.57 -13.69
N ASP A 38 11.51 -2.75 -12.64
CA ASP A 38 12.15 -1.42 -12.64
C ASP A 38 12.65 -0.97 -11.26
N ASN A 39 12.83 -1.91 -10.32
CA ASN A 39 13.17 -1.65 -8.92
C ASN A 39 12.14 -0.79 -8.15
N SER A 40 10.94 -0.54 -8.72
CA SER A 40 9.91 0.22 -8.01
C SER A 40 9.10 -0.65 -7.05
N VAL A 41 8.73 -0.05 -5.91
CA VAL A 41 7.83 -0.64 -4.92
C VAL A 41 6.83 0.42 -4.47
N TYR A 42 5.59 0.04 -4.20
CA TYR A 42 4.60 0.95 -3.68
C TYR A 42 3.93 0.33 -2.47
N ARG A 43 3.87 1.07 -1.37
CA ARG A 43 3.34 0.51 -0.13
C ARG A 43 2.58 1.55 0.66
N ILE A 44 1.38 1.20 1.10
CA ILE A 44 0.63 1.98 2.07
C ILE A 44 0.48 1.17 3.36
N ASP A 45 0.80 1.76 4.51
CA ASP A 45 0.49 1.16 5.80
C ASP A 45 0.25 2.24 6.86
N ASN A 46 -0.29 1.83 8.00
CA ASN A 46 -0.63 2.72 9.09
C ASN A 46 0.03 2.33 10.42
N VAL A 47 1.15 1.60 10.38
CA VAL A 47 1.93 1.29 11.59
C VAL A 47 2.65 2.58 12.02
N PRO A 48 2.38 3.11 13.23
CA PRO A 48 2.97 4.36 13.66
C PRO A 48 4.49 4.28 13.68
N ASP A 49 5.12 5.25 13.03
CA ASP A 49 6.56 5.42 12.98
C ASP A 49 6.86 6.90 13.15
N LEU A 50 7.50 7.25 14.28
CA LEU A 50 7.75 8.64 14.66
C LEU A 50 8.59 9.40 13.64
N LYS A 51 9.37 8.69 12.80
CA LYS A 51 10.12 9.28 11.69
C LYS A 51 9.23 10.04 10.70
N TRP A 52 7.96 9.64 10.58
CA TRP A 52 7.03 10.16 9.58
C TRP A 52 5.85 10.92 10.20
N ASN A 53 5.98 11.37 11.45
CA ASN A 53 4.92 12.11 12.15
C ASN A 53 4.53 13.45 11.50
N LYS A 54 5.35 13.98 10.60
CA LYS A 54 5.09 15.21 9.84
C LYS A 54 4.27 15.00 8.56
N VAL A 55 4.01 13.74 8.16
CA VAL A 55 3.18 13.46 6.98
C VAL A 55 1.73 13.80 7.31
N LYS A 56 1.05 14.55 6.44
CA LYS A 56 -0.33 15.02 6.66
C LYS A 56 -1.32 13.88 6.98
N THR A 57 -1.08 12.71 6.41
CA THR A 57 -1.93 11.52 6.60
C THR A 57 -1.51 10.63 7.77
N PHE A 58 -0.53 11.04 8.60
CA PHE A 58 -0.06 10.24 9.73
C PHE A 58 -1.23 9.75 10.60
N PRO A 59 -1.29 8.45 10.98
CA PRO A 59 -0.24 7.43 10.88
C PRO A 59 -0.13 6.73 9.52
N ILE A 60 -0.96 7.07 8.54
CA ILE A 60 -0.89 6.51 7.19
C ILE A 60 0.32 7.09 6.47
N ARG A 61 1.11 6.19 5.90
CA ARG A 61 2.27 6.51 5.08
C ARG A 61 2.19 5.78 3.75
N PHE A 62 2.62 6.46 2.69
CA PHE A 62 2.72 5.89 1.36
C PHE A 62 4.18 5.95 0.88
N HIS A 63 4.77 4.78 0.66
CA HIS A 63 6.06 4.60 0.02
C HIS A 63 5.87 4.62 -1.50
N SER A 64 6.47 5.57 -2.18
CA SER A 64 6.22 5.87 -3.60
C SER A 64 7.45 5.53 -4.45
N GLY A 65 7.42 4.36 -5.09
CA GLY A 65 8.51 3.85 -5.93
C GLY A 65 9.75 3.36 -5.16
N LYS A 66 10.00 3.82 -3.93
CA LYS A 66 11.10 3.37 -3.07
C LYS A 66 10.66 3.32 -1.61
N TYR A 67 11.22 2.38 -0.83
CA TYR A 67 10.95 2.25 0.60
C TYR A 67 11.27 3.51 1.42
N ASN A 68 12.23 4.33 1.00
CA ASN A 68 12.61 5.55 1.73
C ASN A 68 11.91 6.82 1.22
N LYS A 69 11.14 6.76 0.13
CA LYS A 69 10.38 7.89 -0.39
C LYS A 69 8.96 7.84 0.16
N VAL A 70 8.75 8.45 1.33
CA VAL A 70 7.44 8.51 2.00
C VAL A 70 6.76 9.85 1.71
N GLU A 71 5.52 9.79 1.23
CA GLU A 71 4.68 10.94 0.92
C GLU A 71 3.22 10.68 1.30
N ALA A 72 2.36 11.69 1.13
CA ALA A 72 0.92 11.48 1.23
C ALA A 72 0.46 10.63 0.02
N PRO A 73 -0.45 9.67 0.21
CA PRO A 73 -0.97 8.88 -0.89
C PRO A 73 -1.67 9.80 -1.93
N PRO A 74 -1.56 9.50 -3.24
CA PRO A 74 -2.21 10.27 -4.29
C PRO A 74 -3.72 9.96 -4.43
N PHE A 75 -4.30 9.29 -3.44
CA PHE A 75 -5.68 8.81 -3.41
C PHE A 75 -6.27 8.92 -2.01
N LYS A 76 -7.59 8.76 -1.91
CA LYS A 76 -8.32 8.93 -0.64
C LYS A 76 -7.99 7.82 0.35
N VAL A 77 -7.81 8.21 1.60
CA VAL A 77 -7.54 7.33 2.73
C VAL A 77 -8.37 7.79 3.93
N GLU A 78 -9.69 7.70 3.79
CA GLU A 78 -10.66 8.15 4.79
C GLU A 78 -10.85 7.08 5.88
N ASP A 79 -10.85 7.51 7.15
CA ASP A 79 -11.26 6.77 8.37
C ASP A 79 -10.77 5.31 8.55
N PHE A 80 -9.67 4.93 7.91
CA PHE A 80 -9.16 3.56 7.91
C PHE A 80 -10.15 2.53 7.35
N ASP A 81 -11.06 2.93 6.47
CA ASP A 81 -11.90 1.99 5.73
C ASP A 81 -11.04 1.15 4.78
N LEU A 82 -10.86 -0.12 5.13
CA LEU A 82 -10.00 -1.04 4.39
C LEU A 82 -10.52 -1.32 2.99
N GLU A 83 -11.84 -1.29 2.77
CA GLU A 83 -12.40 -1.51 1.44
C GLU A 83 -12.04 -0.35 0.52
N THR A 84 -12.31 0.89 0.94
CA THR A 84 -11.95 2.09 0.18
C THR A 84 -10.46 2.15 -0.09
N VAL A 85 -9.61 1.94 0.92
CA VAL A 85 -8.15 1.98 0.75
C VAL A 85 -7.66 0.90 -0.22
N LEU A 86 -8.22 -0.31 -0.16
CA LEU A 86 -7.88 -1.37 -1.11
C LEU A 86 -8.33 -1.02 -2.53
N ARG A 87 -9.56 -0.52 -2.72
CA ARG A 87 -10.07 -0.10 -4.04
C ARG A 87 -9.20 0.99 -4.66
N GLU A 88 -8.90 2.04 -3.90
CA GLU A 88 -8.04 3.14 -4.34
C GLU A 88 -6.63 2.66 -4.69
N PHE A 89 -6.05 1.77 -3.88
CA PHE A 89 -4.73 1.19 -4.16
C PHE A 89 -4.73 0.30 -5.42
N LEU A 90 -5.80 -0.47 -5.65
CA LEU A 90 -5.96 -1.27 -6.86
C LEU A 90 -6.10 -0.39 -8.10
N THR A 91 -6.89 0.69 -8.03
CA THR A 91 -7.01 1.69 -9.10
C THR A 91 -5.66 2.34 -9.40
N PHE A 92 -4.93 2.76 -8.36
CA PHE A 92 -3.56 3.26 -8.51
C PHE A 92 -2.67 2.22 -9.20
N THR A 93 -2.76 0.95 -8.81
CA THR A 93 -1.95 -0.14 -9.38
C THR A 93 -2.25 -0.38 -10.86
N GLN A 94 -3.47 -0.17 -11.34
CA GLN A 94 -3.77 -0.26 -12.77
C GLN A 94 -2.93 0.70 -13.63
N SER A 95 -2.66 1.91 -13.13
CA SER A 95 -1.77 2.88 -13.80
C SER A 95 -0.29 2.46 -13.84
N LYS A 96 0.06 1.40 -13.12
CA LYS A 96 1.43 0.92 -12.91
C LYS A 96 1.68 -0.36 -13.70
N ILE A 97 0.69 -1.23 -13.88
CA ILE A 97 0.87 -2.51 -14.58
C ILE A 97 1.20 -2.29 -16.05
N ILE A 98 2.17 -3.05 -16.56
CA ILE A 98 2.44 -3.10 -18.00
C ILE A 98 1.33 -3.92 -18.66
N GLN A 99 0.53 -3.29 -19.52
CA GLN A 99 -0.40 -4.04 -20.36
C GLN A 99 0.43 -4.83 -21.37
N LYS A 100 0.35 -6.17 -21.31
CA LYS A 100 0.74 -6.98 -22.46
C LYS A 100 -0.30 -6.69 -23.54
N GLY A 101 0.18 -6.14 -24.67
CA GLY A 101 -0.58 -6.11 -25.92
C GLY A 101 -0.93 -7.50 -26.40
#